data_AF-A0A259S4D6-F1
#
_entry.id   AF-A0A259S4D6-F1
#
_cell.length_a   1.000
_cell.length_b   1.000
_cell.length_c   1.000
_cell.angle_alpha   90.00
_cell.angle_beta   90.00
_cell.angle_gamma   90.00
#
_symmetry.space_group_name_H-M   'P 1'
#
loop_
_entity.id
_entity.type
_entity.pdbx_description
1 polymer ?
#
loop_
_entity_poly.entity_id
_entity_poly.type
_entity_poly.pdbx_seq_one_letter_code
_entity_poly.pdbx_strand_id
1 'polypeptide(L)'
;PIDAALTAAGADPADPALAAALAWVQATTGADVAKASSWFPPAFAPDALLGADGDVGVLVNSPLDGIKVTLASPVTRIAYDDSGVSLRLGTGESLSFDRVVVTAPLGVLQRQAIEFAPPLPFGHRGAIAALASGYVETVWAQFDEVFWKVDADLWHVVGGDGPIRTWLNLQPVTGRPVLVGLVGGPDAEAFAKLGDGDAEAAVRESLRFFVSATPTP
;
A
#
# COMPACT_ATOMS: atom_id res chain seq x y z
N PRO A 1 5.44 -19.28 6.32
CA PRO A 1 5.69 -17.86 6.66
C PRO A 1 7.19 -17.52 6.53
N ILE A 2 7.53 -16.29 6.16
CA ILE A 2 8.94 -15.87 5.99
C ILE A 2 9.66 -15.89 7.34
N ASP A 3 9.05 -15.34 8.39
CA ASP A 3 9.57 -15.32 9.76
C ASP A 3 9.91 -16.72 10.31
N ALA A 4 9.03 -17.70 10.08
CA ALA A 4 9.21 -19.08 10.48
C ALA A 4 10.36 -19.75 9.70
N ALA A 5 10.48 -19.44 8.41
CA ALA A 5 11.57 -19.94 7.57
C ALA A 5 12.92 -19.36 7.98
N LEU A 6 12.97 -18.06 8.32
CA LEU A 6 14.16 -17.38 8.83
C LEU A 6 14.60 -17.97 10.17
N THR A 7 13.66 -18.13 11.11
CA THR A 7 13.92 -18.78 12.40
C THR A 7 14.44 -20.21 12.23
N ALA A 8 13.82 -20.99 11.32
CA ALA A 8 14.26 -22.36 11.03
C ALA A 8 15.66 -22.41 10.39
N ALA A 9 16.08 -21.35 9.69
CA ALA A 9 17.42 -21.19 9.15
C ALA A 9 18.44 -20.66 10.18
N GLY A 10 18.03 -20.43 11.43
CA GLY A 10 18.89 -19.97 12.52
C GLY A 10 19.08 -18.45 12.59
N ALA A 11 18.29 -17.67 11.83
CA ALA A 11 18.26 -16.22 11.97
C ALA A 11 17.39 -15.81 13.17
N ASP A 12 17.72 -14.68 13.79
CA ASP A 12 16.91 -14.05 14.84
C ASP A 12 16.12 -12.87 14.22
N PRO A 13 14.79 -12.99 14.02
CA PRO A 13 13.98 -11.89 13.51
C PRO A 13 13.99 -10.63 14.37
N ALA A 14 14.41 -10.72 15.64
CA ALA A 14 14.58 -9.58 16.53
C ALA A 14 15.96 -8.90 16.39
N ASP A 15 16.89 -9.48 15.63
CA ASP A 15 18.13 -8.81 15.26
C ASP A 15 17.80 -7.47 14.59
N PRO A 16 18.38 -6.33 15.04
CA PRO A 16 18.00 -5.02 14.53
C PRO A 16 18.15 -4.86 13.01
N ALA A 17 19.16 -5.49 12.41
CA ALA A 17 19.39 -5.40 10.97
C ALA A 17 18.37 -6.23 10.19
N LEU A 18 18.07 -7.45 10.65
CA LEU A 18 17.04 -8.27 10.05
C LEU A 18 15.65 -7.66 10.23
N ALA A 19 15.34 -7.13 11.41
CA ALA A 19 14.07 -6.45 11.68
C ALA A 19 13.89 -5.20 10.80
N ALA A 20 14.96 -4.44 10.55
CA ALA A 20 14.95 -3.32 9.61
C ALA A 20 14.70 -3.80 8.17
N ALA A 21 15.42 -4.84 7.74
CA ALA A 21 15.25 -5.45 6.42
C ALA A 21 13.82 -5.98 6.18
N LEU A 22 13.20 -6.59 7.20
CA LEU A 22 11.80 -7.02 7.14
C LEU A 22 10.83 -5.82 7.10
N ALA A 23 11.07 -4.79 7.91
CA ALA A 23 10.28 -3.56 7.88
C ALA A 23 10.37 -2.84 6.52
N TRP A 24 11.53 -2.89 5.86
CA TRP A 24 11.66 -2.42 4.48
C TRP A 24 10.72 -3.19 3.54
N VAL A 25 10.75 -4.52 3.57
CA VAL A 25 9.87 -5.36 2.75
C VAL A 25 8.40 -5.03 3.02
N GLN A 26 8.02 -4.86 4.28
CA GLN A 26 6.67 -4.43 4.65
C GLN A 26 6.34 -3.07 4.03
N ALA A 27 7.20 -2.08 4.18
CA ALA A 27 6.97 -0.71 3.69
C ALA A 27 6.85 -0.62 2.15
N THR A 28 7.58 -1.45 1.41
CA THR A 28 7.59 -1.39 -0.07
C THR A 28 6.59 -2.35 -0.73
N THR A 29 6.09 -3.36 -0.02
CA THR A 29 5.21 -4.39 -0.59
C THR A 29 3.86 -4.52 0.11
N GLY A 30 3.74 -3.95 1.31
CA GLY A 30 2.60 -4.11 2.22
C GLY A 30 2.43 -5.51 2.81
N ALA A 31 3.33 -6.44 2.50
CA ALA A 31 3.23 -7.81 2.95
C ALA A 31 3.38 -7.89 4.48
N ASP A 32 2.58 -8.73 5.13
CA ASP A 32 2.82 -9.15 6.51
C ASP A 32 3.82 -10.31 6.50
N VAL A 33 5.03 -10.11 7.01
CA VAL A 33 6.12 -11.10 6.98
C VAL A 33 5.78 -12.37 7.76
N ALA A 34 4.87 -12.30 8.73
CA ALA A 34 4.35 -13.44 9.47
C ALA A 34 3.31 -14.26 8.69
N LYS A 35 2.79 -13.72 7.58
CA LYS A 35 1.83 -14.41 6.68
C LYS A 35 2.42 -14.69 5.30
N ALA A 36 3.42 -13.93 4.88
CA ALA A 36 4.04 -14.02 3.57
C ALA A 36 4.60 -15.43 3.31
N SER A 37 4.44 -15.91 2.08
CA SER A 37 4.95 -17.21 1.68
C SER A 37 6.48 -17.19 1.58
N SER A 38 7.15 -18.18 2.17
CA SER A 38 8.58 -18.40 1.99
C SER A 38 8.93 -19.06 0.65
N TRP A 39 7.95 -19.67 -0.03
CA TRP A 39 8.15 -20.24 -1.37
C TRP A 39 8.14 -19.17 -2.46
N PHE A 40 7.40 -18.09 -2.23
CA PHE A 40 7.30 -16.94 -3.14
C PHE A 40 7.44 -15.66 -2.32
N PRO A 41 8.63 -15.39 -1.76
CA PRO A 41 8.83 -14.23 -0.92
C PRO A 41 8.71 -12.94 -1.75
N PRO A 42 8.23 -11.83 -1.16
CA PRO A 42 8.29 -10.53 -1.79
C PRO A 42 9.74 -10.19 -2.19
N ALA A 43 9.90 -9.46 -3.29
CA ALA A 43 11.21 -9.05 -3.75
C ALA A 43 11.89 -8.15 -2.70
N PHE A 44 13.18 -8.39 -2.45
CA PHE A 44 14.02 -7.47 -1.70
C PHE A 44 14.36 -6.24 -2.55
N ALA A 45 14.76 -5.15 -1.87
CA ALA A 45 15.00 -3.84 -2.46
C ALA A 45 15.81 -3.93 -3.77
N PRO A 46 15.43 -3.18 -4.81
CA PRO A 46 16.31 -3.00 -5.96
C PRO A 46 17.56 -2.20 -5.55
N ASP A 47 18.68 -2.41 -6.25
CA ASP A 47 19.94 -1.69 -6.01
C ASP A 47 19.82 -0.16 -6.15
N ALA A 48 18.80 0.30 -6.88
CA ALA A 48 18.44 1.70 -7.02
C ALA A 48 16.92 1.86 -7.06
N LEU A 49 16.42 2.89 -6.39
CA LEU A 49 15.03 3.34 -6.54
C LEU A 49 14.96 4.41 -7.61
N LEU A 50 14.04 4.24 -8.55
CA LEU A 50 13.72 5.24 -9.56
C LEU A 50 12.38 5.85 -9.21
N GLY A 51 12.38 7.14 -8.91
CA GLY A 51 11.17 7.95 -8.78
C GLY A 51 10.89 8.69 -10.08
N ALA A 52 9.62 8.87 -10.42
CA ALA A 52 9.21 9.83 -11.44
C ALA A 52 8.95 11.18 -10.77
N ASP A 53 9.46 12.25 -11.35
CA ASP A 53 9.08 13.62 -11.01
C ASP A 53 7.86 14.05 -11.84
N GLY A 54 6.89 14.70 -11.19
CA GLY A 54 5.70 15.23 -11.85
C GLY A 54 4.43 14.40 -11.69
N ASP A 55 3.43 14.72 -12.52
CA ASP A 55 2.08 14.17 -12.40
C ASP A 55 1.97 12.77 -13.00
N VAL A 56 1.94 11.75 -12.15
CA VAL A 56 1.70 10.36 -12.55
C VAL A 56 0.28 10.13 -13.07
N GLY A 57 -0.65 11.05 -12.84
CA GLY A 57 -2.01 11.01 -13.36
C GLY A 57 -2.06 10.95 -14.89
N VAL A 58 -1.03 11.46 -15.58
CA VAL A 58 -0.89 11.33 -17.05
C VAL A 58 -0.86 9.86 -17.49
N LEU A 59 -0.28 8.96 -16.70
CA LEU A 59 -0.23 7.53 -17.00
C LEU A 59 -1.61 6.87 -16.97
N VAL A 60 -2.59 7.49 -16.30
CA VAL A 60 -3.98 7.03 -16.21
C VAL A 60 -4.85 7.79 -17.20
N ASN A 61 -4.73 9.12 -17.24
CA ASN A 61 -5.62 9.98 -18.00
C ASN A 61 -5.39 9.85 -19.51
N SER A 62 -4.14 9.82 -19.97
CA SER A 62 -3.85 9.75 -21.41
C SER A 62 -4.38 8.46 -22.07
N PRO A 63 -4.23 7.26 -21.47
CA PRO A 63 -4.88 6.06 -22.02
C PRO A 63 -6.40 6.08 -22.02
N LEU A 64 -7.04 6.95 -21.23
CA LEU A 64 -8.50 7.09 -21.16
C LEU A 64 -9.05 8.08 -22.20
N ASP A 65 -8.20 8.75 -22.97
CA ASP A 65 -8.63 9.69 -24.01
C ASP A 65 -9.52 9.01 -25.05
N GLY A 66 -10.73 9.56 -25.24
CA GLY A 66 -11.74 8.99 -26.14
C GLY A 66 -12.48 7.76 -25.58
N ILE A 67 -12.17 7.32 -24.36
CA ILE A 67 -12.90 6.25 -23.67
C ILE A 67 -14.06 6.84 -22.86
N LYS A 68 -15.25 6.25 -22.97
CA LYS A 68 -16.40 6.63 -22.13
C LYS A 68 -16.17 6.13 -20.70
N VAL A 69 -15.86 7.03 -19.79
CA VAL A 69 -15.68 6.75 -18.36
C VAL A 69 -16.89 7.26 -17.57
N THR A 70 -17.49 6.39 -16.78
CA THR A 70 -18.57 6.76 -15.84
C THR A 70 -18.05 6.67 -14.41
N LEU A 71 -17.94 7.81 -13.74
CA LEU A 71 -17.53 7.90 -12.33
C LEU A 71 -18.74 7.84 -11.40
N ALA A 72 -18.49 7.75 -10.08
CA ALA A 72 -19.53 7.71 -9.03
C ALA A 72 -20.62 6.64 -9.26
N SER A 73 -20.28 5.55 -9.96
CA SER A 73 -21.20 4.50 -10.37
C SER A 73 -20.74 3.14 -9.82
N PRO A 74 -20.78 2.93 -8.49
CA PRO A 74 -20.34 1.68 -7.89
C PRO A 74 -21.21 0.52 -8.38
N VAL A 75 -20.61 -0.52 -8.94
CA VAL A 75 -21.30 -1.76 -9.33
C VAL A 75 -21.47 -2.61 -8.07
N THR A 76 -22.71 -3.03 -7.80
CA THR A 76 -23.06 -3.86 -6.63
C THR A 76 -23.42 -5.29 -7.02
N ARG A 77 -23.79 -5.53 -8.28
CA ARG A 77 -24.09 -6.87 -8.80
C ARG A 77 -23.70 -7.02 -10.26
N ILE A 78 -23.20 -8.20 -10.60
CA ILE A 78 -22.87 -8.64 -11.95
C ILE A 78 -23.65 -9.93 -12.20
N ALA A 79 -24.71 -9.84 -13.00
CA ALA A 79 -25.45 -11.00 -13.48
C ALA A 79 -25.01 -11.34 -14.90
N TYR A 80 -24.82 -12.62 -15.22
CA TYR A 80 -24.36 -13.04 -16.53
C TYR A 80 -24.89 -14.42 -16.92
N ASP A 81 -25.13 -14.61 -18.21
CA ASP A 81 -25.55 -15.85 -18.83
C ASP A 81 -25.06 -15.91 -20.29
N ASP A 82 -25.58 -16.86 -21.07
CA ASP A 82 -25.19 -17.04 -22.48
C ASP A 82 -25.64 -15.87 -23.39
N SER A 83 -26.55 -15.02 -22.92
CA SER A 83 -27.08 -13.86 -23.65
C SER A 83 -26.33 -12.55 -23.38
N GLY A 84 -25.59 -12.45 -22.26
CA GLY A 84 -24.79 -11.27 -21.94
C GLY A 84 -24.58 -11.05 -20.45
N VAL A 85 -24.34 -9.78 -20.09
CA VAL A 85 -24.05 -9.33 -18.72
C VAL A 85 -24.94 -8.15 -18.35
N SER A 86 -25.52 -8.18 -17.15
CA SER A 86 -26.26 -7.08 -16.54
C SER A 86 -25.54 -6.62 -15.26
N LEU A 87 -25.22 -5.32 -15.22
CA LEU A 87 -24.61 -4.65 -14.07
C LEU A 87 -25.67 -3.89 -13.29
N ARG A 88 -25.78 -4.12 -11.98
CA ARG A 88 -26.57 -3.27 -11.09
C ARG A 88 -25.67 -2.27 -10.40
N LEU A 89 -25.99 -0.99 -10.50
CA LEU A 89 -25.30 0.09 -9.81
C LEU A 89 -25.85 0.26 -8.39
N GLY A 90 -25.09 0.94 -7.52
CA GLY A 90 -25.52 1.29 -6.17
C GLY A 90 -26.74 2.21 -6.12
N THR A 91 -27.04 2.89 -7.23
CA THR A 91 -28.26 3.68 -7.42
C THR A 91 -29.50 2.83 -7.67
N GLY A 92 -29.33 1.52 -7.95
CA GLY A 92 -30.39 0.61 -8.36
C GLY A 92 -30.59 0.50 -9.88
N GLU A 93 -29.98 1.40 -10.66
CA GLU A 93 -29.98 1.33 -12.14
C GLU A 93 -29.30 0.05 -12.63
N SER A 94 -29.79 -0.48 -13.76
CA SER A 94 -29.20 -1.64 -14.43
C SER A 94 -28.71 -1.27 -15.83
N LEU A 95 -27.51 -1.73 -16.18
CA LEU A 95 -26.90 -1.56 -17.49
C LEU A 95 -26.63 -2.94 -18.11
N SER A 96 -26.78 -3.06 -19.43
CA SER A 96 -26.58 -4.32 -20.16
C SER A 96 -25.41 -4.23 -21.14
N PHE A 97 -24.63 -5.31 -21.22
CA PHE A 97 -23.45 -5.43 -22.07
C PHE A 97 -23.33 -6.85 -22.61
N ASP A 98 -22.68 -7.03 -23.76
CA ASP A 98 -22.39 -8.37 -24.26
C ASP A 98 -21.33 -9.06 -23.41
N ARG A 99 -20.31 -8.33 -22.96
CA ARG A 99 -19.17 -8.84 -22.17
C ARG A 99 -18.68 -7.77 -21.19
N VAL A 100 -18.08 -8.21 -20.08
CA VAL A 100 -17.49 -7.33 -19.06
C VAL A 100 -16.13 -7.88 -18.63
N VAL A 101 -15.15 -6.99 -18.48
CA VAL A 101 -13.86 -7.27 -17.83
C VAL A 101 -13.92 -6.69 -16.42
N VAL A 102 -13.64 -7.52 -15.42
CA VAL A 102 -13.68 -7.11 -14.00
C VAL A 102 -12.26 -6.86 -13.50
N THR A 103 -11.97 -5.61 -13.16
CA THR A 103 -10.68 -5.17 -12.59
C THR A 103 -10.83 -4.70 -11.15
N ALA A 104 -11.82 -5.25 -10.42
CA ALA A 104 -12.07 -4.90 -9.03
C ALA A 104 -10.88 -5.32 -8.14
N PRO A 105 -10.47 -4.48 -7.16
CA PRO A 105 -9.42 -4.85 -6.23
C PRO A 105 -9.76 -6.14 -5.48
N LEU A 106 -8.75 -6.97 -5.19
CA LEU A 106 -8.93 -8.24 -4.48
C LEU A 106 -9.71 -8.06 -3.16
N GLY A 107 -9.39 -7.04 -2.38
CA GLY A 107 -10.08 -6.74 -1.12
C GLY A 107 -11.58 -6.43 -1.28
N VAL A 108 -12.01 -5.88 -2.41
CA VAL A 108 -13.44 -5.65 -2.74
C VAL A 108 -14.14 -6.98 -2.98
N LEU A 109 -13.50 -7.90 -3.71
CA LEU A 109 -14.00 -9.25 -3.97
C LEU A 109 -14.06 -10.08 -2.68
N GLN A 110 -13.03 -9.99 -1.82
CA GLN A 110 -12.99 -10.67 -0.52
C GLN A 110 -14.08 -10.19 0.45
N ARG A 111 -14.40 -8.89 0.44
CA ARG A 111 -15.51 -8.31 1.20
C ARG A 111 -16.89 -8.59 0.59
N GLN A 112 -16.94 -9.26 -0.57
CA GLN A 112 -18.17 -9.59 -1.29
C GLN A 112 -19.04 -8.36 -1.58
N ALA A 113 -18.42 -7.19 -1.80
CA ALA A 113 -19.13 -5.95 -2.11
C ALA A 113 -19.81 -5.96 -3.49
N ILE A 114 -19.42 -6.91 -4.35
CA ILE A 114 -20.01 -7.17 -5.67
C ILE A 114 -20.60 -8.58 -5.65
N GLU A 115 -21.91 -8.68 -5.82
CA GLU A 115 -22.61 -9.95 -5.96
C GLU A 115 -22.46 -10.49 -7.40
N PHE A 116 -22.06 -11.76 -7.56
CA PHE A 116 -22.03 -12.43 -8.86
C PHE A 116 -23.20 -13.41 -9.00
N ALA A 117 -23.90 -13.36 -10.14
CA ALA A 117 -25.04 -14.24 -10.43
C ALA A 117 -24.96 -14.82 -11.86
N PRO A 118 -24.65 -16.12 -12.03
CA PRO A 118 -24.38 -17.10 -10.99
C PRO A 118 -23.09 -16.77 -10.20
N PRO A 119 -22.89 -17.37 -9.01
CA PRO A 119 -21.65 -17.20 -8.27
C PRO A 119 -20.44 -17.61 -9.10
N LEU A 120 -19.31 -16.93 -8.87
CA LEU A 120 -18.05 -17.30 -9.52
C LEU A 120 -17.72 -18.79 -9.29
N PRO A 121 -17.07 -19.45 -10.27
CA PRO A 121 -16.65 -20.84 -10.15
C PRO A 121 -15.86 -21.09 -8.86
N PHE A 122 -15.98 -22.29 -8.30
CA PHE A 122 -15.38 -22.64 -7.01
C PHE A 122 -13.88 -22.31 -6.95
N GLY A 123 -13.10 -22.62 -7.99
CA GLY A 123 -11.68 -22.30 -8.05
C GLY A 123 -11.37 -20.80 -7.92
N HIS A 124 -12.20 -19.93 -8.51
CA HIS A 124 -12.02 -18.48 -8.41
C HIS A 124 -12.30 -18.00 -6.99
N ARG A 125 -13.38 -18.49 -6.36
CA ARG A 125 -13.71 -18.16 -4.96
C ARG A 125 -12.62 -18.64 -4.00
N GLY A 126 -12.08 -19.83 -4.22
CA GLY A 126 -10.94 -20.35 -3.45
C GLY A 126 -9.69 -19.48 -3.59
N ALA A 127 -9.35 -19.07 -4.82
CA ALA A 127 -8.21 -18.19 -5.06
C ALA A 127 -8.39 -16.81 -4.41
N ILE A 128 -9.58 -16.21 -4.53
CA ILE A 128 -9.91 -14.92 -3.90
C ILE A 128 -9.74 -15.01 -2.37
N ALA A 129 -10.16 -16.12 -1.75
CA ALA A 129 -10.05 -16.31 -0.31
C ALA A 129 -8.60 -16.60 0.14
N ALA A 130 -7.78 -17.24 -0.70
CA ALA A 130 -6.43 -17.66 -0.35
C ALA A 130 -5.37 -16.57 -0.57
N LEU A 131 -5.56 -15.68 -1.56
CA LEU A 131 -4.63 -14.59 -1.85
C LEU A 131 -4.69 -13.52 -0.76
N ALA A 132 -3.53 -13.04 -0.32
CA ALA A 132 -3.45 -11.94 0.64
C ALA A 132 -3.43 -10.58 -0.06
N SER A 133 -4.04 -9.58 0.57
CA SER A 133 -3.87 -8.16 0.23
C SER A 133 -3.10 -7.50 1.36
N GLY A 134 -1.95 -6.92 1.05
CA GLY A 134 -1.13 -6.17 2.00
C GLY A 134 -1.68 -4.78 2.30
N TYR A 135 -1.03 -4.09 3.25
CA TYR A 135 -1.33 -2.71 3.62
C TYR A 135 -0.07 -1.86 3.52
N VAL A 136 -0.18 -0.72 2.85
CA VAL A 136 0.84 0.34 2.86
C VAL A 136 0.12 1.65 3.09
N GLU A 137 0.62 2.44 4.04
CA GLU A 137 0.20 3.81 4.27
C GLU A 137 1.37 4.74 3.95
N THR A 138 1.06 5.88 3.33
CA THR A 138 2.06 6.92 3.03
C THR A 138 1.70 8.20 3.76
N VAL A 139 2.65 8.72 4.53
CA VAL A 139 2.46 9.95 5.29
C VAL A 139 3.26 11.07 4.66
N TRP A 140 2.58 12.07 4.12
CA TRP A 140 3.21 13.24 3.54
C TRP A 140 3.31 14.34 4.59
N ALA A 141 4.53 14.63 5.04
CA ALA A 141 4.82 15.66 6.02
C ALA A 141 5.57 16.80 5.34
N GLN A 142 4.92 17.95 5.20
CA GLN A 142 5.57 19.20 4.80
C GLN A 142 5.81 20.03 6.05
N PHE A 143 7.02 20.60 6.16
CA PHE A 143 7.41 21.46 7.27
C PHE A 143 7.59 22.92 6.81
N ASP A 144 7.82 23.82 7.76
CA ASP A 144 8.18 25.20 7.46
C ASP A 144 9.62 25.33 6.96
N GLU A 145 10.54 24.55 7.53
CA GLU A 145 11.96 24.57 7.20
C GLU A 145 12.59 23.17 7.23
N VAL A 146 13.75 23.03 6.57
CA VAL A 146 14.56 21.82 6.62
C VAL A 146 15.28 21.76 7.96
N PHE A 147 14.90 20.82 8.82
CA PHE A 147 15.51 20.63 10.15
C PHE A 147 16.46 19.42 10.22
N TRP A 148 16.42 18.55 9.22
CA TRP A 148 17.23 17.32 9.17
C TRP A 148 18.63 17.59 8.64
N LYS A 149 19.59 16.74 9.05
CA LYS A 149 21.01 16.83 8.64
C LYS A 149 21.44 15.75 7.65
N VAL A 150 20.48 15.02 7.09
CA VAL A 150 20.74 13.89 6.21
C VAL A 150 20.41 14.30 4.77
N ASP A 151 21.45 14.36 3.94
CA ASP A 151 21.33 14.75 2.53
C ASP A 151 20.94 13.56 1.62
N ALA A 152 20.75 12.36 2.18
CA ALA A 152 20.28 11.21 1.44
C ALA A 152 18.80 11.35 1.05
N ASP A 153 18.43 10.81 -0.12
CA ASP A 153 17.05 10.81 -0.61
C ASP A 153 16.16 9.78 0.11
N LEU A 154 16.78 8.74 0.68
CA LEU A 154 16.12 7.65 1.39
C LEU A 154 16.76 7.46 2.75
N TRP A 155 15.95 7.49 3.80
CA TRP A 155 16.38 7.17 5.16
C TRP A 155 15.68 5.92 5.64
N HIS A 156 16.44 5.08 6.34
CA HIS A 156 15.90 3.87 6.94
C HIS A 156 16.47 3.67 8.32
N VAL A 157 15.60 3.49 9.32
CA VAL A 157 15.99 3.30 10.71
C VAL A 157 16.30 1.83 10.99
N VAL A 158 17.48 1.56 11.56
CA VAL A 158 17.84 0.25 12.09
C VAL A 158 17.60 0.24 13.60
N GLY A 159 16.72 -0.65 14.07
CA GLY A 159 16.22 -0.66 15.44
C GLY A 159 15.10 0.35 15.69
N GLY A 160 14.71 0.51 16.96
CA GLY A 160 13.62 1.39 17.37
C GLY A 160 12.22 0.85 17.06
N ASP A 161 11.23 1.36 17.78
CA ASP A 161 9.85 0.83 17.77
C ASP A 161 8.85 1.80 17.10
N GLY A 162 9.37 2.79 16.39
CA GLY A 162 8.54 3.75 15.66
C GLY A 162 7.84 3.07 14.47
N PRO A 163 6.56 3.40 14.20
CA PRO A 163 5.80 2.79 13.10
C PRO A 163 6.35 3.19 11.71
N ILE A 164 7.06 4.32 11.60
CA ILE A 164 7.62 4.80 10.34
C ILE A 164 9.14 4.64 10.36
N ARG A 165 9.63 3.62 9.66
CA ARG A 165 11.09 3.36 9.56
C ARG A 165 11.71 3.87 8.28
N THR A 166 10.93 3.97 7.21
CA THR A 166 11.41 4.39 5.89
C THR A 166 10.88 5.77 5.55
N TRP A 167 11.79 6.66 5.16
CA TRP A 167 11.49 8.04 4.80
C TRP A 167 12.10 8.39 3.44
N LEU A 168 11.32 9.07 2.60
CA LEU A 168 11.79 9.68 1.36
C LEU A 168 11.94 11.19 1.58
N ASN A 169 13.12 11.72 1.30
CA ASN A 169 13.40 13.15 1.29
C ASN A 169 13.13 13.71 -0.11
N LEU A 170 12.05 14.47 -0.24
CA LEU A 170 11.68 15.09 -1.51
C LEU A 170 12.20 16.52 -1.67
N GLN A 171 12.95 17.05 -0.69
CA GLN A 171 13.49 18.40 -0.78
C GLN A 171 14.44 18.60 -1.98
N PRO A 172 15.34 17.67 -2.32
CA PRO A 172 16.25 17.85 -3.45
C PRO A 172 15.54 18.00 -4.80
N VAL A 173 14.37 17.36 -4.97
CA VAL A 173 13.60 17.36 -6.22
C VAL A 173 12.48 18.41 -6.26
N THR A 174 11.86 18.71 -5.12
CA THR A 174 10.74 19.67 -5.04
C THR A 174 11.16 21.08 -4.62
N GLY A 175 12.35 21.24 -4.04
CA GLY A 175 12.78 22.47 -3.38
C GLY A 175 12.02 22.81 -2.09
N ARG A 176 11.10 21.95 -1.63
CA ARG A 176 10.27 22.16 -0.43
C ARG A 176 10.67 21.16 0.66
N PRO A 177 10.59 21.53 1.96
CA PRO A 177 10.87 20.62 3.07
C PRO A 177 9.75 19.58 3.22
N VAL A 178 9.77 18.54 2.37
CA VAL A 178 8.78 17.46 2.33
C VAL A 178 9.45 16.12 2.59
N LEU A 179 8.94 15.41 3.58
CA LEU A 179 9.26 14.01 3.87
C LEU A 179 8.05 13.13 3.60
N VAL A 180 8.27 11.97 2.99
CA VAL A 180 7.24 10.94 2.84
C VAL A 180 7.62 9.72 3.66
N GLY A 181 6.86 9.46 4.71
CA GLY A 181 6.98 8.27 5.53
C GLY A 181 6.24 7.10 4.91
N LEU A 182 6.89 5.93 4.85
CA LEU A 182 6.27 4.68 4.39
C LEU A 182 6.03 3.76 5.59
N VAL A 183 4.78 3.34 5.76
CA VAL A 183 4.35 2.39 6.78
C VAL A 183 3.80 1.17 6.08
N GLY A 184 4.18 -0.04 6.51
CA GLY A 184 3.83 -1.27 5.80
C GLY A 184 3.36 -2.40 6.70
N GLY A 185 2.59 -3.32 6.11
CA GLY A 185 2.11 -4.53 6.79
C GLY A 185 1.20 -4.20 7.98
N PRO A 186 1.30 -4.94 9.10
CA PRO A 186 0.45 -4.71 10.28
C PRO A 186 0.52 -3.30 10.85
N ASP A 187 1.69 -2.65 10.80
CA ASP A 187 1.84 -1.28 11.29
C ASP A 187 1.05 -0.28 10.43
N ALA A 188 0.95 -0.51 9.12
CA ALA A 188 0.12 0.32 8.24
C ALA A 188 -1.37 0.18 8.58
N GLU A 189 -1.82 -1.04 8.83
CA GLU A 189 -3.20 -1.31 9.23
C GLU A 189 -3.55 -0.67 10.59
N ALA A 190 -2.59 -0.62 11.51
CA ALA A 190 -2.74 0.06 12.79
C ALA A 190 -2.70 1.59 12.62
N PHE A 191 -1.77 2.10 11.82
CA PHE A 191 -1.60 3.52 11.53
C PHE A 191 -2.85 4.13 10.87
N ALA A 192 -3.47 3.41 9.93
CA ALA A 192 -4.70 3.85 9.24
C ALA A 192 -5.91 4.07 10.18
N LYS A 193 -5.85 3.57 11.42
CA LYS A 193 -6.91 3.72 12.43
C LYS A 193 -6.67 4.91 13.36
N LEU A 194 -5.51 5.55 13.28
CA LEU A 194 -5.18 6.72 14.09
C LEU A 194 -5.98 7.94 13.64
N GLY A 195 -6.32 8.81 14.59
CA GLY A 195 -6.75 10.17 14.27
C GLY A 195 -5.56 11.07 13.95
N ASP A 196 -5.82 12.22 13.34
CA ASP A 196 -4.78 13.14 12.86
C ASP A 196 -3.71 13.48 13.91
N GLY A 197 -4.14 13.79 15.15
CA GLY A 197 -3.21 14.14 16.23
C GLY A 197 -2.29 12.99 16.66
N ASP A 198 -2.81 11.75 16.70
CA ASP A 198 -2.00 10.57 17.04
C ASP A 198 -1.06 10.19 15.89
N ALA A 199 -1.52 10.34 14.64
CA ALA A 199 -0.69 10.15 13.45
C ALA A 199 0.46 11.17 13.41
N GLU A 200 0.18 12.43 13.73
CA GLU A 200 1.18 13.49 13.82
C GLU A 200 2.21 13.23 14.93
N ALA A 201 1.76 12.79 16.10
CA ALA A 201 2.64 12.38 17.19
C ALA A 201 3.55 11.20 16.77
N ALA A 202 2.99 10.20 16.09
CA ALA A 202 3.74 9.05 15.57
C ALA A 202 4.79 9.46 14.51
N VAL A 203 4.47 10.43 13.64
CA VAL A 203 5.41 11.02 12.68
C VAL A 203 6.59 11.67 13.41
N ARG A 204 6.31 12.53 14.39
CA ARG A 204 7.36 13.24 15.15
C ARG A 204 8.28 12.27 15.90
N GLU A 205 7.71 11.28 16.57
CA GLU A 205 8.46 10.27 17.30
C GLU A 205 9.34 9.44 16.35
N SER A 206 8.82 9.09 15.17
CA SER A 206 9.57 8.35 14.16
C SER A 206 10.71 9.17 13.53
N LEU A 207 10.59 10.50 13.53
CA LEU A 207 11.62 11.41 13.01
C LEU A 207 12.72 11.75 14.02
N ARG A 208 12.58 11.40 15.30
CA ARG A 208 13.53 11.79 16.36
C ARG A 208 14.99 11.39 16.09
N PHE A 209 15.21 10.36 15.27
CA PHE A 209 16.53 9.87 14.90
C PHE A 209 17.26 10.77 13.89
N PHE A 210 16.52 11.64 13.20
CA PHE A 210 17.04 12.50 12.12
C PHE A 210 17.17 13.97 12.54
N VAL A 211 16.89 14.29 13.81
CA VAL A 211 16.81 15.66 14.34
C VAL A 211 17.69 15.84 15.57
N SER A 212 18.16 17.06 15.81
CA SER A 212 18.83 17.42 17.07
C SER A 212 17.86 17.92 18.17
N ALA A 213 16.63 18.30 17.80
CA ALA A 213 15.54 18.68 18.70
C ALA A 213 14.20 18.30 18.05
N THR A 214 13.17 17.97 18.85
CA THR A 214 11.85 17.56 18.33
C THR A 214 11.23 18.66 17.46
N PRO A 215 10.99 18.43 16.16
CA PRO A 215 10.51 19.48 15.25
C PRO A 215 9.03 19.80 15.52
N THR A 216 8.64 21.04 15.20
CA THR A 216 7.24 21.50 15.18
C THR A 216 6.75 21.49 13.72
N PRO A 217 5.52 21.04 13.40
CA PRO A 217 4.97 20.97 12.05
C PRO A 217 4.32 22.30 11.66
#